data_AF-A0A8T2V682-F1
#
_entry.id   AF-A0A8T2V682-F1
#
_cell.length_a   1.000
_cell.length_b   1.000
_cell.length_c   1.000
_cell.angle_alpha   90.00
_cell.angle_beta   90.00
_cell.angle_gamma   90.00
#
_symmetry.space_group_name_H-M   'P 1'
#
loop_
_entity.id
_entity.type
_entity.pdbx_description
1 polymer ?
#
loop_
_entity_poly.entity_id
_entity_poly.type
_entity_poly.pdbx_seq_one_letter_code
_entity_poly.pdbx_strand_id
1 'polypeptide(L)'
;MTKIIGTLGPKSCSVEVIEACLKVGMSVARFDFSWGSDEYHKTTLENLKKAVKNTKKLCAVMLDTVGPTLQVFNKSEKPIDLEADATVIITPDTLKEASSEILPINYADIAKAVKLGDTIIVG
;
A
#
# COMPACT_ATOMS: atom_id res chain seq x y z
N MET A 1 28.00 5.61 3.86
CA MET A 1 27.16 6.82 3.83
C MET A 1 25.72 6.40 3.53
N THR A 2 24.75 6.86 4.30
CA THR A 2 23.33 6.48 4.20
C THR A 2 22.68 7.08 2.95
N LYS A 3 21.71 6.37 2.35
CA LYS A 3 20.91 6.82 1.20
C LYS A 3 19.43 6.96 1.60
N ILE A 4 18.71 7.83 0.90
CA ILE A 4 17.30 8.12 1.17
C ILE A 4 16.43 7.54 0.07
N ILE A 5 15.42 6.76 0.46
CA ILE A 5 14.37 6.25 -0.43
C ILE A 5 13.10 7.08 -0.15
N GLY A 6 12.48 7.61 -1.19
CA GLY A 6 11.22 8.35 -1.09
C GLY A 6 10.13 7.70 -1.93
N THR A 7 8.96 7.43 -1.33
CA THR A 7 7.77 7.00 -2.08
C THR A 7 7.16 8.19 -2.80
N LEU A 8 6.99 8.05 -4.12
CA LEU A 8 6.29 9.04 -4.92
C LEU A 8 4.78 8.74 -4.88
N GLY A 9 4.01 9.72 -4.41
CA GLY A 9 2.57 9.62 -4.21
C GLY A 9 1.84 10.83 -4.80
N PRO A 10 0.52 10.98 -4.58
CA PRO A 10 -0.28 12.03 -5.23
C PRO A 10 0.19 13.44 -4.89
N LYS A 11 0.82 13.61 -3.71
CA LYS A 11 1.40 14.88 -3.24
C LYS A 11 2.86 15.10 -3.65
N SER A 12 3.51 14.11 -4.26
CA SER A 12 4.94 14.13 -4.56
C SER A 12 5.31 13.65 -5.97
N CYS A 13 4.33 13.53 -6.87
CA CYS A 13 4.54 13.06 -8.25
C CYS A 13 4.71 14.19 -9.29
N SER A 14 4.59 15.47 -8.91
CA SER A 14 4.87 16.59 -9.82
C SER A 14 6.38 16.78 -10.01
N VAL A 15 6.79 17.34 -11.15
CA VAL A 15 8.21 17.56 -11.45
C VAL A 15 8.84 18.45 -10.38
N GLU A 16 8.17 19.53 -9.99
CA GLU A 16 8.67 20.53 -9.04
C GLU A 16 8.94 19.91 -7.67
N VAL A 17 8.02 19.07 -7.18
CA VAL A 17 8.19 18.40 -5.89
C VAL A 17 9.29 17.34 -5.96
N ILE A 18 9.35 16.57 -7.04
CA ILE A 18 10.43 15.58 -7.23
C ILE A 18 11.79 16.28 -7.28
N GLU A 19 11.92 17.41 -7.98
CA GLU A 19 13.15 18.19 -7.99
C GLU A 19 13.57 18.65 -6.59
N ALA A 20 12.61 19.12 -5.79
CA ALA A 20 12.88 19.50 -4.41
C ALA A 20 13.40 18.29 -3.62
N CYS A 21 12.76 17.13 -3.72
CA CYS A 21 13.19 15.88 -3.10
C CYS A 21 14.61 15.47 -3.52
N LEU A 22 14.95 15.58 -4.81
CA LEU A 22 16.30 15.28 -5.31
C LEU A 22 17.35 16.26 -4.77
N LYS A 23 17.01 17.55 -4.67
CA LYS A 23 17.90 18.59 -4.15
C LYS A 23 18.21 18.38 -2.66
N VAL A 24 17.23 17.91 -1.87
CA VAL A 24 17.41 17.63 -0.43
C VAL A 24 17.99 16.25 -0.13
N GLY A 25 18.18 15.39 -1.13
CA GLY A 25 18.99 14.17 -0.99
C GLY A 25 18.30 12.83 -1.28
N MET A 26 17.07 12.83 -1.80
CA MET A 26 16.42 11.59 -2.27
C MET A 26 17.31 10.91 -3.31
N SER A 27 17.61 9.63 -3.09
CA SER A 27 18.53 8.82 -3.91
C SER A 27 17.81 7.71 -4.69
N VAL A 28 16.64 7.28 -4.19
CA VAL A 28 15.80 6.26 -4.83
C VAL A 28 14.34 6.71 -4.77
N ALA A 29 13.65 6.64 -5.91
CA ALA A 29 12.21 6.82 -6.00
C ALA A 29 11.52 5.44 -5.91
N ARG A 30 10.72 5.25 -4.85
CA ARG A 30 9.89 4.06 -4.65
C ARG A 30 8.53 4.28 -5.31
N PHE A 31 8.14 3.33 -6.15
CA PHE A 31 6.81 3.22 -6.74
C PHE A 31 6.10 2.07 -6.06
N ASP A 32 5.05 2.39 -5.30
CA ASP A 32 4.28 1.41 -4.54
C ASP A 32 3.12 0.89 -5.40
N PHE A 33 3.22 -0.36 -5.86
CA PHE A 33 2.21 -0.94 -6.76
C PHE A 33 1.02 -1.52 -5.98
N SER A 34 0.97 -1.40 -4.64
CA SER A 34 -0.23 -1.78 -3.87
C SER A 34 -1.44 -0.89 -4.18
N TRP A 35 -1.23 0.25 -4.84
CA TRP A 35 -2.26 1.16 -5.29
C TRP A 35 -1.82 1.93 -6.55
N GLY A 36 -2.77 2.62 -7.18
CA GLY A 36 -2.53 3.39 -8.39
C GLY A 36 -2.53 2.55 -9.66
N SER A 37 -2.86 3.17 -10.79
CA SER A 37 -2.87 2.50 -12.09
C SER A 37 -1.49 2.49 -12.74
N ASP A 38 -1.30 1.62 -13.73
CA ASP A 38 -0.09 1.62 -14.57
C ASP A 38 0.18 3.01 -15.18
N GLU A 39 -0.88 3.72 -15.59
CA GLU A 39 -0.77 5.06 -16.17
C GLU A 39 -0.33 6.12 -15.14
N TYR A 40 -0.78 5.99 -13.88
CA TYR A 40 -0.31 6.82 -12.77
C TYR A 40 1.19 6.63 -12.54
N HIS A 41 1.65 5.38 -12.46
CA HIS A 41 3.06 5.05 -12.24
C HIS A 41 3.93 5.47 -13.42
N LYS A 42 3.45 5.29 -14.65
CA LYS A 42 4.12 5.74 -15.87
C LYS A 42 4.27 7.26 -15.92
N THR A 43 3.21 7.99 -15.60
CA THR A 43 3.25 9.47 -15.55
C THR A 43 4.26 9.95 -14.51
N THR A 44 4.27 9.32 -13.34
CA THR A 44 5.21 9.62 -12.26
C THR A 44 6.66 9.33 -12.67
N LEU A 45 6.90 8.23 -13.40
CA LEU A 45 8.23 7.90 -13.94
C LEU A 45 8.71 8.95 -14.96
N GLU A 46 7.83 9.41 -15.85
CA GLU A 46 8.18 10.46 -16.81
C GLU A 46 8.50 11.80 -16.12
N ASN A 47 7.77 12.15 -15.06
CA ASN A 47 8.08 13.32 -14.24
C ASN A 47 9.42 13.18 -13.51
N LEU A 48 9.73 12.00 -12.97
CA LEU A 48 11.03 11.72 -12.37
C LEU A 48 12.18 11.88 -13.38
N LYS A 49 12.03 11.36 -14.61
CA LYS A 49 13.04 11.54 -15.68
C LYS A 49 13.29 13.02 -15.98
N LYS A 50 12.23 13.83 -16.05
CA LYS A 50 12.34 15.30 -16.23
C LYS A 50 13.09 15.94 -15.05
N ALA A 51 12.71 15.63 -13.82
CA ALA A 51 13.33 16.18 -12.62
C ALA A 51 14.83 15.82 -12.50
N VAL A 52 15.21 14.57 -12.83
CA VAL A 52 16.61 14.13 -12.89
C VAL A 52 17.38 14.93 -13.94
N LYS A 53 16.80 15.14 -15.12
CA LYS A 53 17.42 15.94 -16.20
C LYS A 53 17.63 17.40 -15.79
N ASN A 54 16.67 17.98 -15.07
CA ASN A 54 16.71 19.38 -14.62
C ASN A 54 17.71 19.60 -13.47
N THR A 55 17.73 18.69 -12.49
CA THR A 55 18.59 18.82 -11.30
C THR A 55 20.01 18.27 -11.48
N LYS A 56 20.25 17.45 -12.50
CA LYS A 56 21.49 16.69 -12.69
C LYS A 56 21.82 15.76 -11.50
N LYS A 57 20.82 15.36 -10.72
CA LYS A 57 20.94 14.40 -9.61
C LYS A 57 20.46 13.05 -10.08
N LEU A 58 21.31 12.03 -9.98
CA LEU A 58 20.91 10.65 -10.27
C LEU A 58 19.95 10.14 -9.19
N CYS A 59 18.93 9.40 -9.62
CA CYS A 59 17.97 8.75 -8.76
C CYS A 59 17.67 7.36 -9.32
N ALA A 60 17.80 6.32 -8.48
CA ALA A 60 17.39 4.98 -8.87
C ALA A 60 15.86 4.85 -8.79
N VAL A 61 15.32 3.91 -9.57
CA VAL A 61 13.89 3.57 -9.52
C VAL A 61 13.76 2.22 -8.82
N MET A 62 12.87 2.16 -7.82
CA MET A 62 12.50 0.93 -7.12
C MET A 62 11.01 0.68 -7.35
N LEU A 63 10.70 -0.46 -7.96
CA LEU A 63 9.35 -0.95 -8.12
C LEU A 63 9.06 -1.90 -6.96
N ASP A 64 8.11 -1.50 -6.11
CA ASP A 64 7.69 -2.28 -4.95
C ASP A 64 6.38 -3.00 -5.26
N THR A 65 6.41 -4.33 -5.20
CA THR A 65 5.29 -5.18 -5.61
C THR A 65 4.33 -5.41 -4.44
N VAL A 66 3.05 -5.67 -4.73
CA VAL A 66 2.02 -5.88 -3.70
C VAL A 66 2.35 -7.06 -2.78
N GLY A 67 2.87 -8.14 -3.36
CA GLY A 67 3.06 -9.41 -2.68
C GLY A 67 1.72 -10.09 -2.30
N PRO A 68 1.78 -11.24 -1.62
CA PRO A 68 0.59 -11.87 -1.05
C PRO A 68 0.06 -11.03 0.13
N THR A 69 -1.21 -10.66 0.07
CA THR A 69 -1.87 -9.88 1.13
C THR A 69 -3.13 -10.58 1.61
N LEU A 70 -3.35 -10.60 2.92
CA LEU A 70 -4.63 -10.97 3.55
C LEU A 70 -5.38 -9.68 3.85
N GLN A 71 -6.55 -9.51 3.23
CA GLN A 71 -7.35 -8.29 3.30
C GLN A 71 -8.79 -8.62 3.67
N VAL A 72 -9.37 -7.77 4.52
CA VAL A 72 -10.81 -7.75 4.78
C VAL A 72 -11.52 -7.09 3.61
N PHE A 73 -12.55 -7.75 3.08
CA PHE A 73 -13.34 -7.26 1.97
C PHE A 73 -14.51 -6.38 2.46
N ASN A 74 -14.20 -5.12 2.75
CA ASN A 74 -15.19 -4.12 3.15
C ASN A 74 -15.65 -3.28 1.94
N LYS A 75 -16.77 -3.67 1.33
CA LYS A 75 -17.37 -2.96 0.19
C LYS A 75 -17.96 -1.60 0.54
N SER A 76 -18.25 -1.34 1.82
CA SER A 76 -18.91 -0.11 2.25
C SER A 76 -17.97 1.09 2.30
N GLU A 77 -16.66 0.84 2.32
CA GLU A 77 -15.59 1.84 2.54
C GLU A 77 -15.74 2.67 3.83
N LYS A 78 -16.69 2.30 4.71
CA LYS A 78 -16.90 2.94 6.00
C LYS A 78 -16.13 2.19 7.09
N PRO A 79 -15.63 2.90 8.12
CA PRO A 79 -15.08 2.25 9.30
C PRO A 79 -16.10 1.29 9.93
N ILE A 80 -15.59 0.18 10.45
CA ILE A 80 -16.35 -0.81 11.22
C ILE A 80 -15.77 -0.79 12.63
N ASP A 81 -16.59 -0.41 13.60
CA ASP A 81 -16.17 -0.40 15.00
C ASP A 81 -16.22 -1.82 15.57
N LEU A 82 -15.14 -2.24 16.24
CA LEU A 82 -15.06 -3.50 16.96
C LEU A 82 -14.98 -3.20 18.46
N GLU A 83 -15.83 -3.87 19.23
CA GLU A 83 -15.84 -3.75 20.68
C GLU A 83 -14.90 -4.77 21.32
N ALA A 84 -14.27 -4.39 22.43
CA ALA A 84 -13.44 -5.30 23.20
C ALA A 84 -14.28 -6.50 23.69
N ASP A 85 -13.66 -7.67 23.75
CA ASP A 85 -14.28 -8.95 24.15
C ASP A 85 -15.44 -9.44 23.24
N ALA A 86 -15.77 -8.71 22.16
CA ALA A 86 -16.75 -9.14 21.18
C ALA A 86 -16.24 -10.34 20.35
N THR A 87 -17.16 -11.22 19.97
CA THR A 87 -16.86 -12.31 19.04
C THR A 87 -17.03 -11.83 17.60
N VAL A 88 -16.01 -12.05 16.78
CA VAL A 88 -16.00 -11.69 15.36
C VAL A 88 -15.69 -12.93 14.52
N ILE A 89 -16.46 -13.14 13.46
CA ILE A 89 -16.30 -14.25 12.52
C ILE A 89 -15.44 -13.79 11.35
N ILE A 90 -14.28 -14.41 11.15
CA ILE A 90 -13.46 -14.22 9.94
C ILE A 90 -13.80 -15.33 8.94
N THR A 91 -14.18 -14.97 7.73
CA THR A 91 -14.68 -15.94 6.73
C THR A 91 -14.10 -15.69 5.34
N PRO A 92 -13.82 -16.74 4.53
CA PRO A 92 -13.49 -16.55 3.12
C PRO A 92 -14.70 -16.28 2.22
N ASP A 93 -15.92 -16.23 2.77
CA ASP A 93 -17.14 -15.93 2.01
C ASP A 93 -17.26 -14.43 1.70
N THR A 94 -16.76 -14.02 0.53
CA THR A 94 -16.76 -12.62 0.05
C THR A 94 -18.14 -12.10 -0.42
N LEU A 95 -19.17 -12.94 -0.39
CA LEU A 95 -20.54 -12.52 -0.63
C LEU A 95 -21.15 -11.83 0.60
N LYS A 96 -20.65 -12.12 1.79
CA LYS A 96 -21.05 -11.45 3.03
C LYS A 96 -20.59 -9.99 3.04
N GLU A 97 -21.37 -9.15 3.69
CA GLU A 97 -21.00 -7.76 3.95
C GLU A 97 -20.19 -7.69 5.24
N ALA A 98 -19.14 -6.87 5.25
CA ALA A 98 -18.31 -6.68 6.43
C ALA A 98 -19.08 -5.87 7.49
N SER A 99 -19.04 -6.32 8.73
CA SER A 99 -19.65 -5.68 9.89
C SER A 99 -18.84 -5.95 11.16
N SER A 100 -19.31 -5.45 12.30
CA SER A 100 -18.68 -5.70 13.61
C SER A 100 -18.72 -7.17 14.03
N GLU A 101 -19.55 -7.99 13.39
CA GLU A 101 -19.72 -9.42 13.70
C GLU A 101 -19.03 -10.33 12.68
N ILE A 102 -18.84 -9.87 11.44
CA ILE A 102 -18.31 -10.71 10.35
C ILE A 102 -17.35 -9.92 9.45
N LEU A 103 -16.18 -10.50 9.22
CA LEU A 103 -15.11 -9.97 8.37
C LEU A 103 -14.80 -10.95 7.24
N PRO A 104 -15.36 -10.73 6.04
CA PRO A 104 -14.99 -11.47 4.85
C PRO A 104 -13.53 -11.19 4.47
N ILE A 105 -12.74 -12.21 4.10
CA ILE A 105 -11.34 -12.04 3.71
C ILE A 105 -11.00 -12.73 2.38
N ASN A 106 -9.93 -12.30 1.74
CA ASN A 106 -9.43 -12.85 0.47
C ASN A 106 -8.55 -14.11 0.62
N TYR A 107 -8.60 -14.82 1.77
CA TYR A 107 -7.78 -16.00 2.03
C TYR A 107 -8.62 -17.24 2.42
N ALA A 108 -8.81 -18.14 1.44
CA ALA A 108 -9.67 -19.32 1.57
C ALA A 108 -9.25 -20.31 2.66
N ASP A 109 -7.93 -20.43 2.90
CA ASP A 109 -7.36 -21.45 3.77
C ASP A 109 -7.11 -20.97 5.20
N ILE A 110 -7.72 -19.84 5.61
CA ILE A 110 -7.48 -19.26 6.95
C ILE A 110 -7.72 -20.26 8.08
N ALA A 111 -8.81 -21.04 8.00
CA ALA A 111 -9.16 -22.03 9.02
C ALA A 111 -8.17 -23.20 9.11
N LYS A 112 -7.35 -23.42 8.06
CA LYS A 112 -6.27 -24.40 8.06
C LYS A 112 -4.95 -23.80 8.56
N ALA A 113 -4.78 -22.49 8.41
CA ALA A 113 -3.57 -21.76 8.77
C ALA A 113 -3.50 -21.43 10.26
N VAL A 114 -4.64 -21.38 10.96
CA VAL A 114 -4.72 -21.01 12.38
C VAL A 114 -5.21 -22.17 13.26
N LYS A 115 -4.95 -22.06 14.56
CA LYS A 115 -5.39 -22.98 15.61
C LYS A 115 -6.03 -22.21 16.75
N LEU A 116 -6.77 -22.92 17.60
CA LEU A 116 -7.34 -22.33 18.81
C LEU A 116 -6.23 -21.73 19.68
N GLY A 117 -6.41 -20.47 20.07
CA GLY A 117 -5.45 -19.70 20.87
C GLY A 117 -4.51 -18.81 20.04
N ASP A 118 -4.49 -18.95 18.71
CA ASP A 118 -3.72 -18.04 17.85
C ASP A 118 -4.30 -16.62 17.88
N THR A 119 -3.41 -15.62 17.78
CA THR A 119 -3.80 -14.21 17.70
C THR A 119 -3.82 -13.75 16.24
N ILE A 120 -4.93 -13.15 15.83
CA ILE A 120 -5.06 -12.50 14.51
C ILE A 120 -5.04 -10.99 14.71
N ILE A 121 -4.17 -10.31 13.97
CA ILE A 121 -4.07 -8.84 13.98
C ILE A 121 -4.86 -8.30 12.78
N VAL A 122 -5.77 -7.37 13.04
CA VAL A 122 -6.59 -6.70 12.02
C VAL A 122 -6.40 -5.19 12.19
N GLY A 123 -6.15 -4.48 11.09
CA GLY A 123 -5.92 -3.03 11.07
C GLY A 123 -5.81 -2.46 9.66
#